data_AF-A0A410RSE1-F1
#
_entry.id   AF-A0A410RSE1-F1
#
_cell.length_a   1.000
_cell.length_b   1.000
_cell.length_c   1.000
_cell.angle_alpha   90.00
_cell.angle_beta   90.00
_cell.angle_gamma   90.00
#
_symmetry.space_group_name_H-M   'P 1'
#
loop_
_entity.id
_entity.type
_entity.pdbx_description
1 polymer ?
#
loop_
_entity_poly.entity_id
_entity_poly.type
_entity_poly.pdbx_seq_one_letter_code
_entity_poly.pdbx_strand_id
1 'polypeptide(L)'
;MPVDVQGHKGPHAILVATRLIRCIDDEASEEVIRWTPQDGRPDRVGQYRDVDGMRIDPAQVGDAQVFRTWGWSIALIVSEDIKLALERIRATGIRFTEV
;
A
#
# COMPACT_ATOMS: atom_id res chain seq x y z
N MET A 1 -8.99 13.83 -6.59
CA MET A 1 -10.37 14.34 -6.41
C MET A 1 -10.31 15.53 -5.47
N PRO A 2 -10.70 16.75 -5.88
CA PRO A 2 -10.70 17.93 -5.01
C PRO A 2 -11.63 17.74 -3.81
N VAL A 3 -11.23 18.20 -2.63
CA VAL A 3 -12.02 18.13 -1.40
C VAL A 3 -11.75 19.33 -0.51
N ASP A 4 -12.74 19.68 0.31
CA ASP A 4 -12.56 20.60 1.43
C ASP A 4 -12.16 19.82 2.68
N VAL A 5 -11.13 20.30 3.39
CA VAL A 5 -10.65 19.68 4.62
C VAL A 5 -10.95 20.64 5.78
N GLN A 6 -11.85 20.24 6.67
CA GLN A 6 -12.25 21.06 7.81
C GLN A 6 -11.03 21.46 8.66
N GLY A 7 -10.90 22.75 8.96
CA GLY A 7 -9.78 23.30 9.73
C GLY A 7 -8.53 23.61 8.92
N HIS A 8 -8.49 23.27 7.62
CA HIS A 8 -7.36 23.55 6.74
C HIS A 8 -7.77 24.50 5.61
N LYS A 9 -6.94 25.52 5.34
CA LYS A 9 -7.15 26.48 4.25
C LYS A 9 -6.38 26.06 3.00
N GLY A 10 -6.91 26.35 1.82
CA GLY A 10 -6.25 26.10 0.54
C GLY A 10 -6.75 24.86 -0.21
N PRO A 11 -6.26 24.64 -1.44
CA PRO A 11 -6.72 23.54 -2.28
C PRO A 11 -6.18 22.20 -1.76
N HIS A 12 -7.08 21.24 -1.52
CA HIS A 12 -6.73 19.88 -1.15
C HIS A 12 -7.32 18.90 -2.18
N ALA A 13 -6.65 17.76 -2.35
CA ALA A 13 -7.15 16.70 -3.20
C ALA A 13 -6.83 15.32 -2.59
N ILE A 14 -7.79 14.41 -2.67
CA ILE A 14 -7.57 13.00 -2.41
C ILE A 14 -6.88 12.38 -3.62
N LEU A 15 -5.71 11.77 -3.39
CA LEU A 15 -5.06 10.89 -4.34
C LEU A 15 -5.75 9.52 -4.33
N VAL A 16 -6.27 9.10 -5.47
CA VAL A 16 -6.89 7.79 -5.65
C VAL A 16 -5.96 6.92 -6.48
N ALA A 17 -5.21 6.03 -5.82
CA ALA A 17 -4.40 5.02 -6.50
C ALA A 17 -5.29 3.85 -6.94
N THR A 18 -5.63 3.79 -8.22
CA THR A 18 -6.57 2.81 -8.79
C THR A 18 -5.89 1.53 -9.31
N ARG A 19 -4.57 1.56 -9.54
CA ARG A 19 -3.82 0.37 -9.94
C ARG A 19 -3.72 -0.58 -8.75
N LEU A 20 -4.35 -1.75 -8.87
CA LEU A 20 -4.32 -2.83 -7.89
C LEU A 20 -3.49 -3.98 -8.46
N ILE A 21 -2.37 -4.30 -7.83
CA ILE A 21 -1.41 -5.28 -8.34
C ILE A 21 -1.23 -6.40 -7.31
N ARG A 22 -1.42 -7.65 -7.74
CA ARG A 22 -1.08 -8.82 -6.93
C ARG A 22 0.42 -9.04 -7.10
N CYS A 23 1.21 -8.58 -6.14
CA CYS A 23 2.68 -8.65 -6.20
C CYS A 23 3.34 -8.90 -4.85
N ILE A 24 2.57 -9.13 -3.76
CA ILE A 24 3.16 -9.50 -2.47
C ILE A 24 3.82 -10.86 -2.65
N ASP A 25 5.10 -10.94 -2.30
CA ASP A 25 5.84 -12.19 -2.21
C ASP A 25 5.67 -12.74 -0.80
N ASP A 26 4.78 -13.72 -0.68
CA ASP A 26 4.46 -14.34 0.60
C ASP A 26 5.66 -15.07 1.22
N GLU A 27 6.56 -15.61 0.40
CA GLU A 27 7.70 -16.40 0.85
C GLU A 27 8.87 -15.51 1.29
N ALA A 28 9.04 -14.36 0.64
CA ALA A 28 10.07 -13.39 0.98
C ALA A 28 9.67 -12.44 2.13
N SER A 29 8.37 -12.32 2.43
CA SER A 29 7.87 -11.53 3.56
C SER A 29 8.19 -12.19 4.90
N GLU A 30 8.39 -11.39 5.95
CA GLU A 30 8.75 -11.92 7.27
C GLU A 30 7.62 -12.76 7.90
N GLU A 31 6.38 -12.30 7.79
CA GLU A 31 5.21 -13.06 8.20
C GLU A 31 4.01 -12.77 7.30
N VAL A 32 3.31 -13.83 6.90
CA VAL A 32 2.01 -13.73 6.22
C VAL A 32 1.00 -14.61 6.92
N ILE A 33 -0.02 -13.97 7.51
CA ILE A 33 -1.14 -14.67 8.12
C ILE A 33 -2.38 -14.51 7.24
N ARG A 34 -3.06 -15.61 6.96
CA ARG A 34 -4.37 -15.63 6.30
C ARG A 34 -5.48 -15.97 7.26
N TRP A 35 -6.66 -15.46 6.98
CA TRP A 35 -7.87 -15.91 7.66
C TRP A 35 -8.13 -17.38 7.36
N THR A 36 -8.40 -18.14 8.41
CA THR A 36 -8.75 -19.56 8.38
C THR A 36 -10.24 -19.76 8.73
N PRO A 37 -10.85 -20.90 8.40
CA PRO A 37 -12.21 -21.21 8.83
C PRO A 37 -12.41 -21.12 10.35
N GLN A 38 -11.38 -21.45 11.13
CA GLN A 38 -11.40 -21.45 12.59
C GLN A 38 -11.52 -20.05 13.20
N ASP A 39 -11.17 -19.01 12.45
CA ASP A 39 -11.26 -17.61 12.90
C ASP A 39 -12.70 -17.05 12.90
N GLY A 40 -13.70 -17.82 12.46
CA GLY A 40 -15.11 -17.42 12.50
C GLY A 40 -15.49 -16.28 11.56
N ARG A 41 -14.67 -16.02 10.52
CA ARG A 41 -14.90 -14.99 9.50
C ARG A 41 -14.96 -15.61 8.10
N PRO A 42 -16.05 -16.33 7.74
CA PRO A 42 -16.13 -17.09 6.49
C PRO A 42 -15.90 -16.22 5.25
N ASP A 43 -16.41 -14.98 5.24
CA ASP A 43 -16.25 -14.04 4.12
C ASP A 43 -14.81 -13.56 3.89
N ARG A 44 -13.89 -13.87 4.81
CA ARG A 44 -12.48 -13.46 4.75
C ARG A 44 -11.51 -14.61 4.53
N VAL A 45 -11.97 -15.87 4.62
CA VAL A 45 -11.09 -17.05 4.55
C VAL A 45 -10.21 -16.98 3.28
N GLY A 46 -8.90 -17.19 3.47
CA GLY A 46 -7.89 -17.10 2.41
C GLY A 46 -7.38 -15.68 2.10
N GLN A 47 -8.06 -14.62 2.56
CA GLN A 47 -7.56 -13.24 2.46
C GLN A 47 -6.46 -12.99 3.49
N TYR A 48 -5.62 -11.99 3.24
CA TYR A 48 -4.63 -11.53 4.20
C TYR A 48 -5.31 -11.05 5.49
N ARG A 49 -4.82 -11.57 6.61
CA ARG A 49 -5.15 -11.12 7.96
C ARG A 49 -4.05 -10.22 8.49
N ASP A 50 -2.80 -10.61 8.28
CA ASP A 50 -1.63 -9.84 8.65
C ASP A 50 -0.49 -10.06 7.64
N VAL A 51 0.32 -9.03 7.44
CA VAL A 51 1.52 -9.07 6.60
C VAL A 51 2.59 -8.21 7.29
N ASP A 52 3.57 -8.86 7.89
CA ASP A 52 4.73 -8.21 8.52
C ASP A 52 5.98 -8.35 7.65
N GLY A 53 6.86 -7.34 7.70
CA GLY A 53 8.06 -7.28 6.85
C GLY A 53 7.77 -7.50 5.36
N MET A 54 6.66 -6.93 4.87
CA MET A 54 6.14 -7.18 3.51
C MET A 54 7.20 -7.01 2.43
N ARG A 55 7.35 -8.04 1.59
CA ARG A 55 8.14 -7.99 0.35
C ARG A 55 7.26 -8.08 -0.88
N ILE A 56 7.70 -7.48 -1.97
CA ILE A 56 7.03 -7.56 -3.27
C ILE A 56 7.92 -8.16 -4.36
N ASP A 57 7.32 -8.86 -5.32
CA ASP A 57 7.98 -9.33 -6.53
C ASP A 57 7.98 -8.20 -7.59
N PRO A 58 9.15 -7.59 -7.91
CA PRO A 58 9.23 -6.50 -8.88
C PRO A 58 8.80 -6.90 -10.30
N ALA A 59 8.92 -8.19 -10.66
CA ALA A 59 8.51 -8.68 -11.98
C ALA A 59 6.99 -8.55 -12.19
N GLN A 60 6.20 -8.57 -11.10
CA GLN A 60 4.74 -8.41 -11.14
C GLN A 60 4.30 -6.93 -11.15
N VAL A 61 5.18 -6.00 -10.76
CA VAL A 61 4.88 -4.56 -10.67
C VAL A 61 4.95 -3.85 -12.02
N GLY A 62 5.89 -4.27 -12.88
CA GLY A 62 6.13 -3.65 -14.18
C GLY A 62 6.63 -2.20 -14.02
N ASP A 63 6.02 -1.26 -14.75
CA ASP A 63 6.41 0.16 -14.78
C ASP A 63 5.67 1.04 -13.75
N ALA A 64 4.83 0.43 -12.90
CA ALA A 64 3.93 1.17 -12.02
C ALA A 64 4.69 1.99 -10.98
N GLN A 65 4.51 3.31 -11.01
CA GLN A 65 5.15 4.24 -10.07
C GLN A 65 4.34 4.45 -8.78
N VAL A 66 3.01 4.28 -8.83
CA VAL A 66 2.10 4.39 -7.68
C VAL A 66 1.00 3.34 -7.82
N PHE A 67 0.83 2.49 -6.81
CA PHE A 67 -0.19 1.43 -6.83
C PHE A 67 -0.55 0.94 -5.42
N ARG A 68 -1.58 0.11 -5.33
CA ARG A 68 -1.94 -0.65 -4.13
C ARG A 68 -1.73 -2.13 -4.36
N THR A 69 -1.35 -2.85 -3.32
CA THR A 69 -1.26 -4.31 -3.38
C THR A 69 -2.65 -4.93 -3.35
N TRP A 70 -2.84 -6.01 -4.09
CA TRP A 70 -4.06 -6.80 -4.04
C TRP A 70 -4.16 -7.52 -2.69
N GLY A 71 -5.36 -7.49 -2.08
CA GLY A 71 -5.62 -8.19 -0.83
C GLY A 71 -5.07 -7.53 0.44
N TRP A 72 -4.23 -6.50 0.34
CA TRP A 72 -3.66 -5.77 1.49
C TRP A 72 -3.72 -4.25 1.30
N SER A 73 -4.91 -3.67 1.45
CA SER A 73 -5.17 -2.27 1.10
C SER A 73 -4.52 -1.23 2.02
N ILE A 74 -3.83 -1.64 3.09
CA ILE A 74 -3.16 -0.75 4.04
C ILE A 74 -1.99 -0.04 3.36
N ALA A 75 -1.24 -0.74 2.51
CA ALA A 75 -0.07 -0.18 1.84
C ALA A 75 -0.47 0.68 0.62
N LEU A 76 0.23 1.81 0.47
CA LEU A 76 0.33 2.57 -0.78
C LEU A 76 1.78 2.48 -1.22
N ILE A 77 2.04 1.83 -2.37
CA ILE A 77 3.38 1.64 -2.88
C ILE A 77 3.70 2.76 -3.85
N VAL A 78 4.90 3.32 -3.71
CA VAL A 78 5.46 4.33 -4.61
C VAL A 78 6.86 3.92 -5.03
N SER A 79 7.27 4.29 -6.24
CA SER A 79 8.66 4.11 -6.69
C SER A 79 9.63 4.95 -5.86
N GLU A 80 10.91 4.57 -5.90
CA GLU A 80 11.98 5.33 -5.26
C GLU A 80 12.06 6.77 -5.80
N ASP A 81 11.83 6.98 -7.11
CA ASP A 81 11.83 8.32 -7.70
C ASP A 81 10.78 9.24 -7.06
N ILE A 82 9.57 8.71 -6.79
CA ILE A 82 8.51 9.48 -6.11
C ILE A 82 8.86 9.71 -4.64
N LYS A 83 9.40 8.70 -3.95
CA LYS A 83 9.90 8.85 -2.58
C LYS A 83 10.92 9.99 -2.50
N LEU A 84 11.96 9.95 -3.34
CA LEU A 84 13.02 10.96 -3.39
C LEU A 84 12.48 12.35 -3.76
N ALA A 85 11.49 12.43 -4.66
CA ALA A 85 10.84 13.70 -4.98
C ALA A 85 10.08 14.28 -3.77
N LEU A 86 9.35 13.46 -3.02
CA LEU A 86 8.63 13.86 -1.80
C LEU A 86 9.59 14.31 -0.70
N GLU A 87 10.71 13.62 -0.52
CA GLU A 87 11.77 14.00 0.42
C GLU A 87 12.44 15.32 0.03
N ARG A 88 12.73 15.51 -1.27
CA ARG A 88 13.36 16.75 -1.78
C ARG A 88 12.51 17.98 -1.52
N ILE A 89 11.18 17.88 -1.65
CA ILE A 89 10.26 18.98 -1.35
C ILE A 89 9.93 19.09 0.14
N ARG A 90 10.49 18.22 0.99
CA ARG A 90 10.22 18.13 2.43
C ARG A 90 8.72 18.00 2.72
N ALA A 91 8.04 17.11 2.00
CA ALA A 91 6.63 16.82 2.25
C ALA A 91 6.44 16.35 3.70
N THR A 92 5.34 16.77 4.32
CA THR A 92 5.06 16.54 5.74
C THR A 92 4.17 15.31 5.94
N GLY A 93 4.23 14.70 7.13
CA GLY A 93 3.35 13.58 7.49
C GLY A 93 3.63 12.27 6.75
N ILE A 94 4.81 12.13 6.13
CA ILE A 94 5.21 10.93 5.39
C ILE A 94 6.13 10.04 6.24
N ARG A 95 5.94 8.72 6.11
CA ARG A 95 6.86 7.69 6.59
C ARG A 95 6.97 6.64 5.50
N PHE A 96 8.20 6.26 5.16
CA PHE A 96 8.48 5.21 4.20
C PHE A 96 9.02 3.97 4.91
N THR A 97 8.63 2.81 4.41
CA THR A 97 9.19 1.50 4.73
C THR A 97 9.52 0.84 3.40
N GLU A 98 10.73 0.30 3.29
CA GLU A 98 11.16 -0.46 2.11
C GLU A 98 10.42 -1.80 2.05
N VAL A 99 10.03 -2.22 0.85
CA VAL A 99 9.28 -3.45 0.56
C VAL A 99 9.88 -4.14 -0.65
#